data_AF-A0A851W8B3-F1
#
_entry.id   AF-A0A851W8B3-F1
#
_cell.length_a   1.000
_cell.length_b   1.000
_cell.length_c   1.000
_cell.angle_alpha   90.00
_cell.angle_beta   90.00
_cell.angle_gamma   90.00
#
_symmetry.space_group_name_H-M   'P 1'
#
loop_
_entity.id
_entity.type
_entity.pdbx_description
1 polymer ?
#
loop_
_entity_poly.entity_id
_entity_poly.type
_entity_poly.pdbx_seq_one_letter_code
_entity_poly.pdbx_strand_id
1 'polypeptide(L)'
;IDPSGKAPRKSKESSQHSLDQMIIDAGQRQLGARQCGSCGMLYAPGIPEDRLQHLRHHRRLREGLRYLGWKKERVVAEFWDGKIVLILPGDPKYAIRKAQEVLALVDSELGFPAGAPRCPEPSRSSSRQNSRISPERSRQNSRIFPEQSHVYLFVSPGSGVLGCLVAQGISQAFRVLPEPGSAPFPGPQ
;
A
#
# COMPACT_ATOMS: atom_id res chain seq x y z
N ILE A 1 32.99 57.75 -36.69
CA ILE A 1 31.84 58.64 -36.47
C ILE A 1 30.64 58.06 -37.20
N ASP A 2 29.71 57.53 -36.41
CA ASP A 2 28.49 56.81 -36.77
C ASP A 2 27.58 57.54 -37.78
N PRO A 3 26.55 56.85 -38.29
CA PRO A 3 25.25 57.15 -37.69
C PRO A 3 24.33 55.95 -37.43
N SER A 4 23.72 56.02 -36.25
CA SER A 4 22.29 55.80 -36.00
C SER A 4 21.73 54.38 -36.11
N GLY A 5 21.69 53.72 -34.95
CA GLY A 5 20.77 52.61 -34.70
C GLY A 5 19.32 53.10 -34.57
N LYS A 6 18.41 52.37 -35.24
CA LYS A 6 17.00 52.24 -34.82
C LYS A 6 16.57 50.79 -35.00
N ALA A 7 16.12 50.18 -33.91
CA ALA A 7 15.58 48.83 -33.86
C ALA A 7 14.19 48.74 -34.54
N PRO A 8 13.86 47.64 -35.23
CA PRO A 8 12.49 47.24 -35.46
C PRO A 8 12.05 46.27 -34.36
N ARG A 9 11.06 46.69 -33.56
CA ARG A 9 10.23 45.77 -32.75
C ARG A 9 9.15 45.17 -33.66
N LYS A 10 9.08 43.84 -33.73
CA LYS A 10 7.90 42.99 -34.08
C LYS A 10 8.43 41.55 -34.19
N SER A 11 7.73 40.48 -33.82
CA SER A 11 6.44 40.27 -33.17
C SER A 11 6.43 38.80 -32.73
N LYS A 12 5.72 38.57 -31.63
CA LYS A 12 5.25 37.29 -31.08
C LYS A 12 4.98 36.22 -32.16
N GLU A 13 5.69 35.11 -32.11
CA GLU A 13 5.23 33.84 -32.71
C GLU A 13 5.31 32.75 -31.66
N SER A 14 4.13 32.31 -31.24
CA SER A 14 3.90 31.16 -30.40
C SER A 14 4.33 29.90 -31.15
N SER A 15 5.44 29.30 -30.72
CA SER A 15 5.65 27.88 -30.92
C SER A 15 5.74 27.26 -29.54
N GLN A 16 4.56 26.96 -28.98
CA GLN A 16 4.42 25.89 -28.00
C GLN A 16 4.85 24.60 -28.69
N HIS A 17 6.15 24.43 -28.90
CA HIS A 17 6.68 23.13 -29.22
C HIS A 17 6.54 22.34 -27.93
N SER A 18 5.58 21.41 -27.95
CA SER A 18 5.52 20.31 -27.00
C SER A 18 6.95 19.86 -26.74
N LEU A 19 7.45 20.13 -25.53
CA LEU A 19 8.67 19.50 -25.05
C LEU A 19 8.28 18.06 -24.71
N ASP A 20 7.87 17.30 -25.74
CA ASP A 20 7.87 15.86 -25.69
C ASP A 20 9.32 15.48 -25.50
N GLN A 21 9.66 15.21 -24.25
CA GLN A 21 10.98 14.80 -23.85
C GLN A 21 11.24 13.43 -24.49
N MET A 22 11.81 13.43 -25.69
CA MET A 22 12.13 12.21 -26.41
C MET A 22 13.31 11.52 -25.73
N ILE A 23 13.07 10.31 -25.22
CA ILE A 23 14.15 9.42 -24.80
C ILE A 23 14.73 8.79 -26.07
N ILE A 24 16.00 9.06 -26.34
CA ILE A 24 16.70 8.50 -27.50
C ILE A 24 17.26 7.14 -27.08
N ASP A 25 16.62 6.07 -27.54
CA ASP A 25 17.09 4.68 -27.35
C ASP A 25 18.33 4.42 -28.21
N ALA A 26 19.50 4.86 -27.73
CA ALA A 26 20.80 4.62 -28.35
C ALA A 26 21.31 3.18 -28.10
N GLY A 27 20.48 2.17 -28.36
CA GLY A 27 20.88 0.76 -28.32
C GLY A 27 21.18 0.19 -26.92
N GLN A 28 20.78 0.87 -25.85
CA GLN A 28 20.93 0.34 -24.49
C GLN A 28 20.01 -0.87 -24.27
N ARG A 29 20.61 -2.03 -24.04
CA ARG A 29 19.87 -3.24 -23.64
C ARG A 29 19.35 -2.99 -22.20
N GLN A 30 18.05 -3.21 -21.97
CA GLN A 30 17.33 -3.17 -20.67
C GLN A 30 16.63 -1.84 -20.25
N LEU A 31 16.18 -1.01 -21.20
CA LEU A 31 15.38 0.18 -20.89
C LEU A 31 13.90 -0.09 -20.53
N GLY A 32 13.40 -1.30 -20.78
CA GLY A 32 12.01 -1.66 -20.46
C GLY A 32 11.77 -1.87 -18.96
N ALA A 33 10.61 -1.43 -18.48
CA ALA A 33 10.11 -1.78 -17.15
C ALA A 33 9.94 -3.30 -17.01
N ARG A 34 10.36 -3.86 -15.88
CA ARG A 34 10.32 -5.30 -15.60
C ARG A 34 9.68 -5.52 -14.23
N GLN A 35 8.96 -6.62 -14.08
CA GLN A 35 8.44 -7.04 -12.79
C GLN A 35 9.46 -7.92 -12.07
N CYS A 36 9.77 -7.60 -10.82
CA CYS A 36 10.56 -8.50 -9.98
C CYS A 36 9.75 -9.76 -9.66
N GLY A 37 10.23 -10.94 -10.05
CA GLY A 37 9.54 -12.21 -9.80
C GLY A 37 9.44 -12.63 -8.33
N SER A 38 9.96 -11.82 -7.39
CA SER A 38 9.99 -12.18 -5.97
C SER A 38 9.46 -11.12 -5.00
N CYS A 39 9.33 -9.86 -5.44
CA CYS A 39 8.58 -8.84 -4.70
C CYS A 39 7.42 -8.25 -5.52
N GLY A 40 7.29 -8.58 -6.80
CA GLY A 40 6.22 -8.11 -7.67
C GLY A 40 6.35 -6.66 -8.14
N MET A 41 7.36 -5.91 -7.66
CA MET A 41 7.53 -4.49 -8.00
C MET A 41 7.93 -4.32 -9.48
N LEU A 42 7.26 -3.39 -10.17
CA LEU A 42 7.66 -2.92 -11.49
C LEU A 42 8.77 -1.87 -11.37
N TYR A 43 9.86 -2.03 -12.11
CA TYR A 43 10.98 -1.07 -12.12
C TYR A 43 11.74 -1.12 -13.45
N ALA A 44 12.42 -0.04 -13.82
CA ALA A 44 13.33 -0.02 -14.96
C ALA A 44 14.78 -0.32 -14.50
N PRO A 45 15.39 -1.47 -14.86
CA PRO A 45 16.74 -1.80 -14.42
C PRO A 45 17.82 -0.88 -14.98
N GLY A 46 17.55 -0.25 -16.14
CA GLY A 46 18.43 0.72 -16.78
C GLY A 46 18.48 2.08 -16.07
N ILE A 47 17.53 2.37 -15.18
CA ILE A 47 17.48 3.60 -14.39
C ILE A 47 18.04 3.31 -12.99
N PRO A 48 19.14 3.96 -12.56
CA PRO A 48 19.78 3.67 -11.27
C PRO A 48 18.89 4.02 -10.07
N GLU A 49 18.07 5.07 -10.18
CA GLU A 49 17.11 5.49 -9.16
C GLU A 49 16.05 4.41 -8.91
N ASP A 50 15.43 3.90 -9.98
CA ASP A 50 14.45 2.80 -9.94
C ASP A 50 15.06 1.54 -9.34
N ARG A 51 16.29 1.20 -9.74
CA ARG A 51 17.00 0.03 -9.19
C ARG A 51 17.22 0.19 -7.68
N LEU A 52 17.58 1.39 -7.21
CA LEU A 52 17.76 1.67 -5.80
C LEU A 52 16.44 1.59 -5.03
N GLN A 53 15.35 2.14 -5.59
CA GLN A 53 14.01 2.04 -5.02
C GLN A 53 13.56 0.58 -4.93
N HIS A 54 13.80 -0.21 -5.98
CA HIS A 54 13.54 -1.65 -6.00
C HIS A 54 14.25 -2.36 -4.87
N LEU A 55 15.55 -2.13 -4.66
CA LEU A 55 16.30 -2.77 -3.58
C LEU A 55 15.75 -2.42 -2.20
N ARG A 56 15.36 -1.16 -1.97
CA ARG A 56 14.77 -0.71 -0.70
C ARG A 56 13.41 -1.37 -0.45
N HIS A 57 12.52 -1.32 -1.45
CA HIS A 57 11.21 -1.95 -1.38
C HIS A 57 11.33 -3.47 -1.19
N HIS A 58 12.16 -4.13 -2.00
CA HIS A 58 12.39 -5.57 -1.95
C HIS A 58 12.85 -6.04 -0.57
N ARG A 59 13.79 -5.32 0.04
CA ARG A 59 14.26 -5.60 1.40
C ARG A 59 13.13 -5.43 2.42
N ARG A 60 12.43 -4.29 2.39
CA ARG A 60 11.33 -3.98 3.31
C ARG A 60 10.21 -5.03 3.23
N LEU A 61 9.81 -5.39 2.03
CA LEU A 61 8.74 -6.38 1.79
C LEU A 61 9.18 -7.77 2.29
N ARG A 62 10.38 -8.23 1.92
CA ARG A 62 10.86 -9.56 2.34
C ARG A 62 11.07 -9.69 3.83
N GLU A 63 11.59 -8.66 4.49
CA GLU A 63 11.76 -8.64 5.94
C GLU A 63 10.39 -8.62 6.64
N GLY A 64 9.48 -7.75 6.20
CA GLY A 64 8.17 -7.60 6.86
C GLY A 64 7.17 -8.71 6.56
N LEU A 65 7.33 -9.48 5.48
CA LEU A 65 6.53 -10.69 5.22
C LEU A 65 7.18 -11.98 5.78
N ARG A 66 8.40 -11.92 6.30
CA ARG A 66 9.08 -13.09 6.87
C ARG A 66 8.30 -13.65 8.06
N TYR A 67 8.03 -14.94 8.03
CA TYR A 67 7.38 -15.68 9.12
C TYR A 67 8.11 -17.00 9.35
N LEU A 68 8.65 -17.19 10.56
CA LEU A 68 9.43 -18.37 10.94
C LEU A 68 8.64 -19.37 11.80
N GLY A 69 7.40 -19.02 12.12
CA GLY A 69 6.59 -19.75 13.09
C GLY A 69 6.78 -19.29 14.53
N TRP A 70 5.75 -19.52 15.34
CA TRP A 70 5.72 -19.25 16.77
C TRP A 70 5.49 -20.54 17.55
N LYS A 71 5.91 -20.55 18.82
CA LYS A 71 5.68 -21.72 19.71
C LYS A 71 4.19 -21.99 19.95
N LYS A 72 3.36 -20.95 19.92
CA LYS A 72 1.91 -21.03 20.06
C LYS A 72 1.28 -20.23 18.93
N GLU A 73 0.77 -20.94 17.93
CA GLU A 73 0.02 -20.36 16.81
C GLU A 73 -1.43 -20.81 16.92
N ARG A 74 -2.35 -19.89 16.61
CA ARG A 74 -3.77 -20.24 16.44
C ARG A 74 -4.00 -20.51 14.96
N VAL A 75 -3.76 -21.74 14.52
CA VAL A 75 -4.04 -22.18 13.16
C VAL A 75 -5.53 -22.48 13.04
N VAL A 76 -6.21 -21.86 12.07
CA VAL A 76 -7.65 -22.04 11.83
C VAL A 76 -7.96 -22.86 10.58
N ALA A 77 -6.99 -23.00 9.68
CA ALA A 77 -7.08 -23.86 8.51
C ALA A 77 -5.68 -24.25 8.03
N GLU A 78 -5.55 -25.45 7.49
CA GLU A 78 -4.33 -25.98 6.89
C GLU A 78 -4.61 -26.41 5.45
N PHE A 79 -3.62 -26.18 4.58
CA PHE A 79 -3.66 -26.45 3.16
C PHE A 79 -2.35 -27.12 2.74
N TRP A 80 -2.32 -27.67 1.52
CA TRP A 80 -1.12 -28.32 0.98
C TRP A 80 0.00 -27.32 0.66
N ASP A 81 -0.34 -26.04 0.47
CA ASP A 81 0.57 -24.94 0.13
C ASP A 81 0.77 -23.92 1.27
N GLY A 82 0.14 -24.14 2.43
CA GLY A 82 0.22 -23.21 3.56
C GLY A 82 -0.80 -23.44 4.66
N LYS A 83 -0.94 -22.44 5.52
CA LYS A 83 -1.88 -22.44 6.65
C LYS A 83 -2.39 -21.03 6.95
N ILE A 84 -3.55 -20.94 7.57
CA ILE A 84 -4.13 -19.68 8.04
C ILE A 84 -3.98 -19.58 9.55
N VAL A 85 -3.34 -18.50 10.01
CA VAL A 85 -3.16 -18.16 11.42
C VAL A 85 -4.07 -16.99 11.79
N LEU A 86 -4.84 -17.13 12.87
CA LEU A 86 -5.72 -16.08 13.39
C LEU A 86 -5.08 -15.35 14.58
N ILE A 87 -5.00 -14.04 14.50
CA ILE A 87 -4.51 -13.13 15.55
C ILE A 87 -5.68 -12.31 16.09
N LEU A 88 -5.82 -12.32 17.41
CA LEU A 88 -6.82 -11.59 18.19
C LEU A 88 -6.16 -10.44 18.98
N PRO A 89 -6.91 -9.40 19.35
CA PRO A 89 -6.40 -8.23 20.08
C PRO A 89 -5.82 -8.56 21.48
N GLY A 90 -6.17 -9.72 22.04
CA GLY A 90 -5.63 -10.20 23.32
C GLY A 90 -4.41 -11.12 23.21
N ASP A 91 -3.92 -11.38 22.00
CA ASP A 91 -2.79 -12.28 21.78
C ASP A 91 -1.45 -11.68 22.22
N PRO A 92 -0.38 -12.49 22.36
CA PRO A 92 0.93 -11.99 22.72
C PRO A 92 1.41 -10.86 21.80
N LYS A 93 2.12 -9.87 22.37
CA LYS A 93 2.59 -8.68 21.66
C LYS A 93 3.36 -8.97 20.37
N TYR A 94 4.10 -10.08 20.30
CA TYR A 94 4.82 -10.46 19.09
C TYR A 94 3.87 -10.76 17.92
N ALA A 95 2.71 -11.36 18.19
CA ALA A 95 1.72 -11.69 17.18
C ALA A 95 1.02 -10.43 16.68
N ILE A 96 0.58 -9.59 17.62
CA ILE A 96 -0.03 -8.29 17.31
C ILE A 96 0.94 -7.41 16.52
N ARG A 97 2.21 -7.33 16.93
CA ARG A 97 3.23 -6.55 16.22
C ARG A 97 3.45 -7.08 14.80
N LYS A 98 3.42 -8.41 14.60
CA LYS A 98 3.54 -8.98 13.27
C LYS A 98 2.36 -8.62 12.37
N ALA A 99 1.13 -8.68 12.91
CA ALA A 99 -0.06 -8.22 12.19
C ALA A 99 0.06 -6.75 11.78
N GLN A 100 0.49 -5.88 12.70
CA GLN A 100 0.70 -4.45 12.43
C GLN A 100 1.76 -4.22 11.34
N GLU A 101 2.88 -4.96 11.38
CA GLU A 101 3.94 -4.88 10.37
C GLU A 101 3.43 -5.27 8.97
N VAL A 102 2.76 -6.42 8.85
CA VAL A 102 2.19 -6.88 7.57
C VAL A 102 1.17 -5.88 7.05
N LEU A 103 0.31 -5.35 7.93
CA LEU A 103 -0.70 -4.39 7.54
C LEU A 103 -0.12 -3.04 7.10
N ALA A 104 0.94 -2.57 7.74
CA ALA A 104 1.64 -1.36 7.33
C ALA A 104 2.34 -1.51 5.96
N LEU A 105 2.74 -2.73 5.60
CA LEU A 105 3.19 -3.02 4.23
C LEU A 105 2.03 -2.93 3.24
N VAL A 106 0.91 -3.59 3.52
CA VAL A 106 -0.29 -3.54 2.66
C VAL A 106 -0.76 -2.10 2.44
N ASP A 107 -0.81 -1.30 3.50
CA ASP A 107 -1.20 0.11 3.41
C ASP A 107 -0.26 0.92 2.51
N SER A 108 1.05 0.67 2.64
CA SER A 108 2.06 1.31 1.79
C SER A 108 1.92 0.91 0.32
N GLU A 109 1.54 -0.33 0.02
CA GLU A 109 1.35 -0.82 -1.35
C GLU A 109 0.07 -0.27 -2.00
N LEU A 110 -0.98 -0.06 -1.19
CA LEU A 110 -2.23 0.55 -1.64
C LEU A 110 -2.17 2.09 -1.69
N GLY A 111 -1.07 2.70 -1.24
CA GLY A 111 -0.88 4.15 -1.22
C GLY A 111 -1.54 4.89 -0.06
N PHE A 112 -1.93 4.18 1.01
CA PHE A 112 -2.47 4.81 2.22
C PHE A 112 -1.36 5.48 3.05
N PRO A 113 -1.58 6.71 3.57
CA PRO A 113 -0.60 7.37 4.42
C PRO A 113 -0.47 6.67 5.78
N ALA A 114 0.76 6.61 6.29
CA ALA A 114 1.05 5.97 7.57
C ALA A 114 0.25 6.62 8.72
N GLY A 115 -0.54 5.82 9.43
CA GLY A 115 -1.35 6.29 10.56
C GLY A 115 -2.73 6.80 10.18
N ALA A 116 -3.15 6.69 8.91
CA ALA A 116 -4.54 6.90 8.54
C ALA A 116 -5.44 5.86 9.24
N PRO A 117 -6.52 6.27 9.94
CA PRO A 117 -7.48 5.33 10.49
C PRO A 117 -8.20 4.61 9.34
N ARG A 118 -8.09 3.29 9.30
CA ARG A 118 -8.73 2.46 8.26
C ARG A 118 -10.22 2.25 8.47
N CYS A 119 -10.73 2.58 9.67
CA CYS A 119 -12.13 2.49 10.00
C CYS A 119 -12.51 3.65 10.93
N PRO A 120 -13.62 4.37 10.66
CA PRO A 120 -14.26 5.14 11.71
C PRO A 120 -14.76 4.16 12.77
N GLU A 121 -14.34 4.36 14.03
CA GLU A 121 -14.94 3.63 15.15
C GLU A 121 -16.46 3.86 15.11
N PRO A 122 -17.31 2.83 15.23
CA PRO A 122 -18.74 3.04 15.35
C PRO A 122 -18.97 3.92 16.58
N SER A 123 -19.54 5.10 16.37
CA SER A 123 -19.91 6.01 17.44
C SER A 123 -20.94 5.30 18.32
N ARG A 124 -20.46 4.69 19.42
CA ARG A 124 -21.35 4.37 20.54
C ARG A 124 -21.97 5.70 20.92
N SER A 125 -23.28 5.79 20.84
CA SER A 125 -24.07 6.94 21.27
C SER A 125 -23.84 7.13 22.78
N SER A 126 -22.78 7.85 23.12
CA SER A 126 -22.46 8.21 24.50
C SER A 126 -23.33 9.39 24.88
N SER A 127 -24.38 9.08 25.63
CA SER A 127 -25.10 10.04 26.47
C SER A 127 -24.10 10.97 27.15
N ARG A 128 -24.38 12.28 27.04
CA ARG A 128 -23.64 13.40 27.62
C ARG A 128 -23.10 13.07 29.02
N GLN A 129 -21.79 13.15 29.21
CA GLN A 129 -21.20 13.65 30.45
C GLN A 129 -20.01 14.55 30.16
N ASN A 130 -20.04 15.72 30.79
CA ASN A 130 -19.02 16.76 30.74
C ASN A 130 -17.73 16.29 31.45
N SER A 131 -16.61 16.77 30.92
CA SER A 131 -15.53 17.46 31.65
C SER A 131 -14.11 16.91 31.49
N ARG A 132 -13.21 17.90 31.40
CA ARG A 132 -11.75 17.88 31.52
C ARG A 132 -10.94 17.38 30.34
N ILE A 133 -10.51 18.37 29.56
CA ILE A 133 -9.36 18.33 28.66
C ILE A 133 -8.15 17.82 29.46
N SER A 134 -7.73 16.60 29.16
CA SER A 134 -6.42 16.06 29.51
C SER A 134 -5.57 16.00 28.23
N PRO A 135 -4.24 16.20 28.29
CA PRO A 135 -3.40 16.15 27.09
C PRO A 135 -3.21 14.70 26.66
N GLU A 136 -4.13 14.17 25.85
CA GLU A 136 -4.02 12.86 25.17
C GLU A 136 -3.00 12.91 24.02
N ARG A 137 -1.75 13.25 24.32
CA ARG A 137 -0.69 13.33 23.30
C ARG A 137 0.20 12.08 23.23
N SER A 138 -0.19 10.98 23.87
CA SER A 138 0.68 9.79 24.02
C SER A 138 0.04 8.41 23.74
N ARG A 139 -1.25 8.34 23.37
CA ARG A 139 -1.91 7.05 23.03
C ARG A 139 -2.22 6.85 21.55
N GLN A 140 -1.98 7.87 20.72
CA GLN A 140 -2.22 7.83 19.27
C GLN A 140 -1.12 7.08 18.49
N ASN A 141 -0.35 6.18 19.12
CA ASN A 141 0.55 5.31 18.36
C ASN A 141 -0.24 4.08 17.91
N SER A 142 -0.64 4.08 16.64
CA SER A 142 -0.74 2.88 15.79
C SER A 142 -1.84 1.85 16.08
N ARG A 143 -3.10 2.27 16.26
CA ARG A 143 -4.21 1.31 16.06
C ARG A 143 -4.55 1.24 14.58
N ILE A 144 -3.74 0.47 13.85
CA ILE A 144 -3.96 0.23 12.41
C ILE A 144 -5.26 -0.58 12.19
N PHE A 145 -5.85 -1.16 13.24
CA PHE A 145 -7.16 -1.83 13.21
C PHE A 145 -7.89 -1.62 14.57
N PRO A 146 -9.24 -1.56 14.57
CA PRO A 146 -10.05 -1.35 15.79
C PRO A 146 -9.90 -2.49 16.81
N GLU A 147 -10.24 -2.22 18.08
CA GLU A 147 -10.00 -3.13 19.23
C GLU A 147 -10.72 -4.49 19.14
N GLN A 148 -11.65 -4.67 18.20
CA GLN A 148 -12.41 -5.92 18.01
C GLN A 148 -12.09 -6.62 16.68
N SER A 149 -10.98 -6.25 16.02
CA SER A 149 -10.64 -6.83 14.72
C SER A 149 -9.99 -8.20 14.86
N HIS A 150 -10.33 -9.09 13.94
CA HIS A 150 -9.71 -10.38 13.76
C HIS A 150 -8.78 -10.31 12.54
N VAL A 151 -7.49 -10.63 12.73
CA VAL A 151 -6.51 -10.62 11.63
C VAL A 151 -6.15 -12.06 11.26
N TYR A 152 -6.31 -12.39 9.99
CA TYR A 152 -5.96 -13.69 9.43
C TYR A 152 -4.74 -13.54 8.54
N LEU A 153 -3.71 -14.34 8.77
CA LEU A 153 -2.53 -14.40 7.94
C LEU A 153 -2.45 -15.75 7.23
N PHE A 154 -2.32 -15.74 5.91
CA PHE A 154 -1.97 -16.94 5.16
C PHE A 154 -0.45 -17.05 5.07
N VAL A 155 0.09 -18.15 5.56
CA VAL A 155 1.53 -18.42 5.66
C VAL A 155 1.86 -19.66 4.84
N SER A 156 2.80 -19.52 3.90
CA SER A 156 3.34 -20.65 3.15
C SER A 156 4.58 -21.21 3.84
N PRO A 157 4.87 -22.53 3.74
CA PRO A 157 5.95 -23.19 4.47
C PRO A 157 7.37 -22.66 4.15
N GLY A 158 7.56 -21.95 3.04
CA GLY A 158 8.89 -21.46 2.61
C GLY A 158 8.99 -19.96 2.30
N SER A 159 7.87 -19.28 2.06
CA SER A 159 7.87 -17.88 1.60
C SER A 159 7.35 -16.88 2.65
N GLY A 160 6.94 -17.35 3.83
CA GLY A 160 6.40 -16.50 4.87
C GLY A 160 4.93 -16.13 4.64
N VAL A 161 4.54 -14.91 5.02
CA VAL A 161 3.17 -14.41 4.86
C VAL A 161 2.91 -14.06 3.39
N LEU A 162 1.90 -14.68 2.78
CA LEU A 162 1.47 -14.38 1.41
C LEU A 162 0.14 -13.64 1.35
N GLY A 163 -0.67 -13.72 2.40
CA GLY A 163 -1.99 -13.09 2.45
C GLY A 163 -2.32 -12.55 3.82
N CYS A 164 -3.11 -11.48 3.86
CA CYS A 164 -3.61 -10.87 5.07
C CYS A 164 -5.08 -10.48 4.87
N LEU A 165 -5.91 -10.78 5.85
CA LEU A 165 -7.31 -10.36 5.91
C LEU A 165 -7.61 -9.77 7.29
N VAL A 166 -8.26 -8.62 7.33
CA VAL A 166 -8.75 -8.01 8.56
C VAL A 166 -10.28 -8.01 8.52
N ALA A 167 -10.89 -8.58 9.54
CA ALA A 167 -12.34 -8.64 9.68
C ALA A 167 -12.79 -7.95 10.97
N GLN A 168 -13.93 -7.28 10.89
CA GLN A 168 -14.64 -6.74 12.04
C GLN A 168 -16.12 -7.13 11.91
N GLY A 169 -16.81 -7.29 13.03
CA GLY A 169 -18.27 -7.41 13.02
C GLY A 169 -18.92 -6.12 12.51
N ILE A 170 -19.80 -6.24 11.53
CA ILE A 170 -20.61 -5.13 11.01
C ILE A 170 -22.09 -5.37 11.35
N SER A 171 -22.84 -4.30 11.58
CA SER A 171 -24.29 -4.36 11.81
C SER A 171 -25.11 -4.14 10.53
N GLN A 172 -24.52 -3.52 9.51
CA GLN A 172 -25.19 -3.16 8.26
C GLN A 172 -24.21 -3.25 7.10
N ALA A 173 -24.70 -3.65 5.92
CA ALA A 173 -23.98 -3.63 4.66
C ALA A 173 -24.93 -3.21 3.53
N PHE A 174 -24.36 -2.70 2.45
CA PHE A 174 -25.12 -2.30 1.26
C PHE A 174 -24.68 -3.13 0.07
N ARG A 175 -25.64 -3.53 -0.76
CA ARG A 175 -25.33 -4.17 -2.04
C ARG A 175 -24.76 -3.12 -2.99
N VAL A 176 -23.55 -3.34 -3.48
CA VAL A 176 -22.97 -2.53 -4.56
C VAL A 176 -23.69 -2.89 -5.86
N LEU A 177 -24.28 -1.89 -6.51
CA LEU A 177 -24.87 -2.04 -7.83
C LEU A 177 -23.81 -1.69 -8.89
N PRO A 178 -23.79 -2.40 -10.03
CA PRO A 178 -22.87 -2.07 -11.11
C PRO A 178 -23.16 -0.67 -11.65
N GLU A 179 -22.12 0.03 -12.08
CA GLU A 179 -22.25 1.32 -12.76
C GLU A 179 -23.12 1.14 -14.03
N PRO A 180 -24.17 1.95 -14.21
CA PRO A 180 -25.06 1.83 -15.36
C PRO A 180 -24.29 2.10 -16.65
N GLY A 181 -24.26 1.10 -17.56
CA GLY A 181 -23.57 1.18 -18.85
C GLY A 181 -22.28 0.39 -18.96
N SER A 182 -21.80 -0.24 -17.88
CA SER A 182 -20.75 -1.26 -17.98
C SER A 182 -21.35 -2.57 -18.51
N ALA A 183 -21.05 -2.91 -19.77
CA ALA A 183 -21.40 -4.23 -20.29
C ALA A 183 -20.75 -5.32 -19.42
N PRO A 184 -21.43 -6.43 -19.11
CA PRO A 184 -20.80 -7.53 -18.39
C PRO A 184 -19.57 -7.98 -19.17
N PHE A 185 -18.43 -8.07 -18.48
CA PHE A 185 -17.18 -8.58 -19.06
C PHE A 185 -17.48 -9.89 -19.81
N PRO A 186 -17.07 -10.03 -21.08
CA PRO A 186 -17.22 -11.31 -21.76
C PRO A 186 -16.49 -12.35 -20.93
N GLY A 187 -17.19 -13.44 -20.61
CA GLY A 187 -16.61 -14.55 -19.84
C GLY A 187 -15.37 -15.11 -20.56
N PRO A 188 -14.45 -15.77 -19.82
CA PRO A 188 -13.30 -16.41 -20.44
C PRO A 188 -13.78 -17.43 -21.48
N GLN A 189 -13.24 -17.32 -22.71
CA GLN A 189 -13.45 -18.31 -23.77
C GLN A 189 -12.76 -19.63 -23.46
#